data_AF-A0A177WV11-F1
#
_entry.id   AF-A0A177WV11-F1
#
_cell.length_a   1.000
_cell.length_b   1.000
_cell.length_c   1.000
_cell.angle_alpha   90.00
_cell.angle_beta   90.00
_cell.angle_gamma   90.00
#
_symmetry.space_group_name_H-M   'P 1'
#
loop_
_entity.id
_entity.type
_entity.pdbx_description
1 polymer ?
#
loop_
_entity_poly.entity_id
_entity_poly.type
_entity_poly.pdbx_seq_one_letter_code
_entity_poly.pdbx_strand_id
1 'polypeptide(L)'
;MTETLSLGRVFTAAAAFAAVGVLGYAIYFDYRRNTSPEFRKKIRDQQRAAQKIRSSRAAQVQAAAAATRRAQGGADSSTMFELEDEPLPTNAQDAQAYFSKHLMMGETLLSRGPAGYEAAAVCFYRALKVHPEAVMIFEAFEKSLPGPVLDLIVQLMSADVRSAQPDAEKGATVEEVE
;
A
#
# COMPACT_ATOMS: atom_id res chain seq x y z
N MET A 1 40.95 -37.33 71.17
CA MET A 1 42.02 -36.95 70.22
C MET A 1 41.58 -35.66 69.55
N THR A 2 42.12 -34.52 69.96
CA THR A 2 41.81 -33.21 69.36
C THR A 2 42.87 -32.92 68.30
N GLU A 3 42.53 -33.04 67.03
CA GLU A 3 43.43 -32.63 65.95
C GLU A 3 43.58 -31.10 65.98
N THR A 4 44.80 -30.63 66.26
CA THR A 4 45.12 -29.20 66.21
C THR A 4 45.18 -28.78 64.74
N LEU A 5 44.12 -28.09 64.27
CA LEU A 5 44.07 -27.51 62.95
C LEU A 5 45.23 -26.51 62.77
N SER A 6 46.11 -26.79 61.81
CA SER A 6 47.19 -25.87 61.41
C SER A 6 46.59 -24.50 61.07
N LEU A 7 47.20 -23.44 61.61
CA LEU A 7 46.80 -22.05 61.41
C LEU A 7 46.61 -21.72 59.91
N GLY A 8 47.44 -22.30 59.05
CA GLY A 8 47.34 -22.16 57.59
C GLY A 8 46.03 -22.72 57.02
N ARG A 9 45.53 -23.86 57.52
CA ARG A 9 44.25 -24.44 57.09
C ARG A 9 43.05 -23.59 57.52
N VAL A 10 43.15 -22.91 58.67
CA VAL A 10 42.13 -21.97 59.14
C VAL A 10 42.09 -20.73 58.23
N PHE A 11 43.26 -20.19 57.86
CA PHE A 11 43.33 -19.06 56.93
C PHE A 11 42.86 -19.40 55.51
N THR A 12 43.20 -20.58 54.98
CA THR A 12 42.72 -20.98 53.64
C THR A 12 41.21 -21.20 53.62
N ALA A 13 40.65 -21.81 54.68
CA ALA A 13 39.20 -21.95 54.82
C ALA A 13 38.51 -20.59 54.92
N ALA A 14 39.03 -19.67 55.75
CA ALA A 14 38.50 -18.32 55.88
C ALA A 14 38.55 -17.53 54.56
N ALA A 15 39.66 -17.63 53.83
CA ALA A 15 39.81 -17.00 52.51
C ALA A 15 38.82 -17.55 51.48
N ALA A 16 38.57 -18.87 51.49
CA ALA A 16 37.58 -19.49 50.61
C ALA A 16 36.15 -18.99 50.91
N PHE A 17 35.76 -18.91 52.18
CA PHE A 17 34.45 -18.35 52.56
C PHE A 17 34.31 -16.87 52.20
N ALA A 18 35.37 -16.08 52.39
CA ALA A 18 35.39 -14.68 51.99
C ALA A 18 35.21 -14.54 50.46
N ALA A 19 35.90 -15.35 49.66
CA ALA A 19 35.78 -15.34 48.21
C ALA A 19 34.37 -15.70 47.74
N VAL A 20 33.73 -16.70 48.35
CA VAL A 20 32.33 -17.08 48.04
C VAL A 20 31.37 -15.96 48.42
N GLY A 21 31.56 -15.30 49.56
CA GLY A 21 30.74 -14.15 49.98
C GLY A 21 30.85 -12.97 49.01
N VAL A 22 32.07 -12.65 48.56
CA VAL A 22 32.31 -11.59 47.57
C VAL A 22 31.66 -11.93 46.23
N LEU A 23 31.83 -13.16 45.76
CA LEU A 23 31.24 -13.60 44.48
C LEU A 23 29.71 -13.61 44.54
N GLY A 24 29.14 -14.11 45.64
CA GLY A 24 27.69 -14.08 45.87
C GLY A 24 27.14 -12.66 45.93
N TYR A 25 27.83 -11.75 46.61
CA TYR A 25 27.45 -10.34 46.66
C TYR A 25 27.55 -9.66 45.28
N ALA A 26 28.59 -9.95 44.51
CA ALA A 26 28.74 -9.43 43.15
C ALA A 26 27.58 -9.87 42.23
N ILE A 27 27.18 -11.14 42.28
CA ILE A 27 26.04 -11.67 41.53
C ILE A 27 24.73 -11.00 41.97
N TYR A 28 24.49 -10.90 43.29
CA TYR A 28 23.30 -10.24 43.83
C TYR A 28 23.23 -8.77 43.42
N PHE A 29 24.35 -8.06 43.49
CA PHE A 29 24.43 -6.65 43.17
C PHE A 29 24.18 -6.40 41.68
N ASP A 30 24.75 -7.22 40.78
CA ASP A 30 24.49 -7.10 39.34
C ASP A 30 23.02 -7.40 38.99
N TYR A 31 22.42 -8.41 39.64
CA TYR A 31 21.00 -8.71 39.50
C TYR A 31 20.10 -7.55 39.96
N ARG A 32 20.43 -6.95 41.10
CA ARG A 32 19.69 -5.80 41.65
C ARG A 32 19.82 -4.56 40.76
N ARG A 33 20.98 -4.36 40.14
CA ARG A 33 21.22 -3.25 39.20
C ARG A 33 20.39 -3.38 37.93
N ASN A 34 20.27 -4.59 37.38
CA ASN A 34 19.56 -4.81 36.11
C ASN A 34 18.04 -4.98 36.26
N THR A 35 17.53 -5.12 37.47
CA THR A 35 16.09 -5.33 37.75
C THR A 35 15.43 -4.10 38.39
N SER A 36 15.68 -2.89 37.85
CA SER A 36 15.02 -1.69 38.36
C SER A 36 13.58 -1.55 37.81
N PRO A 37 12.55 -1.44 38.67
CA PRO A 37 11.16 -1.29 38.22
C PRO A 37 10.92 0.03 37.47
N GLU A 38 11.70 1.07 37.78
CA GLU A 38 11.66 2.37 37.12
C GLU A 38 12.06 2.29 35.64
N PHE A 39 13.04 1.45 35.27
CA PHE A 39 13.43 1.28 33.87
C PHE A 39 12.30 0.67 33.03
N ARG A 40 11.60 -0.34 33.58
CA ARG A 40 10.44 -0.98 32.92
C ARG A 40 9.24 -0.04 32.83
N LYS A 41 9.09 0.87 33.81
CA LYS A 41 8.07 1.93 33.77
C LYS A 41 8.41 2.97 32.69
N LYS A 42 9.66 3.42 32.63
CA LYS A 42 10.16 4.34 31.59
C LYS A 42 9.99 3.79 30.18
N ILE A 43 10.28 2.51 29.94
CA ILE A 43 10.03 1.87 28.63
C ILE A 43 8.54 1.85 28.30
N ARG A 44 7.67 1.48 29.24
CA ARG A 44 6.20 1.49 29.01
C ARG A 44 5.68 2.90 28.74
N ASP A 45 6.17 3.90 29.47
CA ASP A 45 5.75 5.29 29.28
C ASP A 45 6.25 5.84 27.93
N GLN A 46 7.47 5.50 27.52
CA GLN A 46 7.99 5.81 26.19
C GLN A 46 7.21 5.10 25.08
N GLN A 47 6.86 3.83 25.25
CA GLN A 47 6.02 3.09 24.30
C GLN A 47 4.61 3.69 24.20
N ARG A 48 4.00 4.06 25.33
CA ARG A 48 2.69 4.74 25.36
C ARG A 48 2.76 6.13 24.73
N ALA A 49 3.82 6.89 24.98
CA ALA A 49 4.03 8.19 24.34
C ALA A 49 4.24 8.04 22.82
N ALA A 50 5.06 7.08 22.38
CA ALA A 50 5.26 6.78 20.97
C ALA A 50 3.97 6.27 20.30
N GLN A 51 3.16 5.47 20.99
CA GLN A 51 1.86 5.01 20.49
C GLN A 51 0.86 6.16 20.39
N LYS A 52 0.84 7.08 21.37
CA LYS A 52 0.03 8.30 21.30
C LYS A 52 0.45 9.18 20.12
N ILE A 53 1.75 9.41 19.93
CA ILE A 53 2.29 10.17 18.79
C ILE A 53 1.99 9.47 17.46
N ARG A 54 2.10 8.15 17.38
CA ARG A 54 1.73 7.38 16.19
C ARG A 54 0.23 7.43 15.93
N SER A 55 -0.61 7.35 16.96
CA SER A 55 -2.06 7.44 16.83
C SER A 55 -2.53 8.85 16.47
N SER A 56 -1.90 9.90 17.02
CA SER A 56 -2.19 11.29 16.68
C SER A 56 -1.66 11.65 15.30
N ARG A 57 -0.49 11.10 14.90
CA ARG A 57 0.03 11.24 13.55
C ARG A 57 -0.78 10.43 12.55
N ALA A 58 -1.27 9.24 12.89
CA ALA A 58 -2.19 8.48 12.05
C ALA A 58 -3.54 9.19 11.93
N ALA A 59 -4.08 9.74 13.02
CA ALA A 59 -5.30 10.54 13.01
C ALA A 59 -5.10 11.87 12.26
N GLN A 60 -3.94 12.51 12.35
CA GLN A 60 -3.61 13.71 11.57
C GLN A 60 -3.32 13.40 10.12
N VAL A 61 -2.69 12.27 9.78
CA VAL A 61 -2.50 11.83 8.39
C VAL A 61 -3.83 11.39 7.80
N GLN A 62 -4.70 10.74 8.56
CA GLN A 62 -6.06 10.42 8.14
C GLN A 62 -6.94 11.66 8.06
N ALA A 63 -6.81 12.63 8.97
CA ALA A 63 -7.52 13.90 8.93
C ALA A 63 -6.99 14.82 7.84
N ALA A 64 -5.68 14.80 7.56
CA ALA A 64 -5.06 15.52 6.45
C ALA A 64 -5.36 14.82 5.12
N ALA A 65 -5.38 13.49 5.05
CA ALA A 65 -5.87 12.77 3.88
C ALA A 65 -7.38 12.99 3.68
N ALA A 66 -8.17 13.04 4.75
CA ALA A 66 -9.59 13.37 4.69
C ALA A 66 -9.82 14.87 4.40
N ALA A 67 -8.93 15.76 4.80
CA ALA A 67 -8.97 17.18 4.47
C ALA A 67 -8.50 17.41 3.04
N THR A 68 -7.51 16.68 2.53
CA THR A 68 -7.16 16.64 1.11
C THR A 68 -8.30 16.04 0.30
N ARG A 69 -8.97 14.97 0.76
CA ARG A 69 -10.22 14.44 0.17
C ARG A 69 -11.43 15.37 0.29
N ARG A 70 -11.37 16.42 1.13
CA ARG A 70 -12.44 17.42 1.29
C ARG A 70 -12.11 18.73 0.58
N ALA A 71 -10.83 19.07 0.45
CA ALA A 71 -10.30 20.23 -0.28
C ALA A 71 -10.18 19.93 -1.78
N GLN A 72 -9.87 18.68 -2.14
CA GLN A 72 -10.40 18.06 -3.35
C GLN A 72 -11.89 17.85 -3.07
N GLY A 73 -12.70 18.89 -3.29
CA GLY A 73 -14.13 18.86 -3.01
C GLY A 73 -14.80 17.61 -3.54
N GLY A 74 -15.88 17.19 -2.85
CA GLY A 74 -16.76 16.07 -3.18
C GLY A 74 -16.99 15.83 -4.67
N ALA A 75 -16.04 15.16 -5.29
CA ALA A 75 -16.10 14.51 -6.56
C ALA A 75 -15.52 13.13 -6.25
N ASP A 76 -16.37 12.30 -5.65
CA ASP A 76 -16.45 10.88 -5.98
C ASP A 76 -15.43 10.50 -7.06
N SER A 77 -14.39 9.77 -6.64
CA SER A 77 -13.59 8.96 -7.57
C SER A 77 -14.46 7.90 -8.29
N SER A 78 -15.75 7.84 -7.97
CA SER A 78 -16.82 7.08 -8.61
C SER A 78 -17.70 7.86 -9.60
N THR A 79 -17.72 9.21 -9.67
CA THR A 79 -18.72 9.97 -10.49
C THR A 79 -18.15 10.86 -11.58
N MET A 80 -16.87 10.70 -11.94
CA MET A 80 -16.37 11.26 -13.20
C MET A 80 -15.97 10.20 -14.22
N PHE A 81 -16.02 8.93 -13.81
CA PHE A 81 -15.95 7.82 -14.74
C PHE A 81 -16.86 6.67 -14.31
N GLU A 82 -18.11 7.01 -14.07
CA GLU A 82 -19.13 6.04 -14.36
C GLU A 82 -18.97 5.68 -15.84
N LEU A 83 -18.87 4.37 -16.11
CA LEU A 83 -19.18 3.77 -17.39
C LEU A 83 -20.69 3.97 -17.69
N GLU A 84 -21.21 5.17 -17.46
CA GLU A 84 -22.48 5.59 -17.99
C GLU A 84 -22.29 5.63 -19.50
N ASP A 85 -23.06 4.78 -20.14
CA ASP A 85 -23.23 4.63 -21.57
C ASP A 85 -23.60 5.98 -22.21
N GLU A 86 -22.64 6.90 -22.34
CA GLU A 86 -22.78 8.01 -23.29
C GLU A 86 -22.95 7.32 -24.66
N PRO A 87 -24.13 7.42 -25.29
CA PRO A 87 -24.44 6.62 -26.46
C PRO A 87 -23.40 6.92 -27.52
N LEU A 88 -22.79 5.87 -28.07
CA LEU A 88 -21.81 6.04 -29.12
C LEU A 88 -22.46 6.85 -30.25
N PRO A 89 -21.80 7.91 -30.73
CA PRO A 89 -22.33 8.73 -31.80
C PRO A 89 -22.57 7.86 -33.03
N THR A 90 -23.79 7.91 -33.56
CA THR A 90 -24.19 7.11 -34.74
C THR A 90 -23.75 7.77 -36.05
N ASN A 91 -23.53 9.08 -36.04
CA ASN A 91 -23.15 9.88 -37.21
C ASN A 91 -21.65 10.21 -37.21
N ALA A 92 -21.05 10.25 -38.42
CA ALA A 92 -19.63 10.54 -38.60
C ALA A 92 -19.20 11.92 -38.03
N GLN A 93 -20.06 12.94 -38.15
CA GLN A 93 -19.79 14.27 -37.63
C GLN A 93 -19.76 14.29 -36.09
N ASP A 94 -20.70 13.58 -35.46
CA ASP A 94 -20.77 13.47 -34.00
C ASP A 94 -19.63 12.59 -33.45
N ALA A 95 -19.20 11.57 -34.22
CA ALA A 95 -18.03 10.75 -33.89
C ALA A 95 -16.74 11.57 -33.84
N GLN A 96 -16.56 12.49 -34.77
CA GLN A 96 -15.40 13.39 -34.77
C GLN A 96 -15.45 14.39 -33.60
N ALA A 97 -16.63 14.91 -33.26
CA ALA A 97 -16.83 15.77 -32.09
C ALA A 97 -16.56 15.00 -30.79
N TYR A 98 -17.03 13.77 -30.67
CA TYR A 98 -16.79 12.89 -29.54
C TYR A 98 -15.30 12.56 -29.38
N PHE A 99 -14.64 12.19 -30.48
CA PHE A 99 -13.20 11.93 -30.50
C PHE A 99 -12.40 13.14 -30.00
N SER A 100 -12.65 14.32 -30.57
CA SER A 100 -11.94 15.55 -30.18
C SER A 100 -12.19 15.96 -28.73
N LYS A 101 -13.44 15.85 -28.24
CA LYS A 101 -13.80 16.04 -26.82
C LYS A 101 -12.96 15.15 -25.92
N HIS A 102 -12.94 13.84 -26.19
CA HIS A 102 -12.22 12.88 -25.36
C HIS A 102 -10.71 12.99 -25.46
N LEU A 103 -10.16 13.35 -26.62
CA LEU A 103 -8.75 13.61 -26.79
C LEU A 103 -8.30 14.80 -25.93
N MET A 104 -9.00 15.95 -26.00
CA MET A 104 -8.68 17.12 -25.18
C MET A 104 -8.84 16.86 -23.68
N MET A 105 -9.89 16.13 -23.28
CA MET A 105 -10.09 15.74 -21.88
C MET A 105 -8.96 14.83 -21.39
N GLY A 106 -8.57 13.84 -22.21
CA GLY A 106 -7.46 12.93 -21.91
C GLY A 106 -6.14 13.67 -21.73
N GLU A 107 -5.81 14.60 -22.64
CA GLU A 107 -4.61 15.44 -22.53
C GLU A 107 -4.62 16.34 -21.29
N THR A 108 -5.77 16.94 -20.97
CA THR A 108 -5.93 17.77 -19.76
C THR A 108 -5.71 16.94 -18.50
N LEU A 109 -6.23 15.71 -18.45
CA LEU A 109 -6.06 14.80 -17.31
C LEU A 109 -4.61 14.28 -17.23
N LEU A 110 -3.97 14.05 -18.38
CA LEU A 110 -2.56 13.65 -18.45
C LEU A 110 -1.64 14.72 -17.84
N SER A 111 -1.95 16.01 -18.04
CA SER A 111 -1.19 17.12 -17.45
C SER A 111 -1.17 17.13 -15.91
N ARG A 112 -2.12 16.42 -15.26
CA ARG A 112 -2.18 16.25 -13.80
C ARG A 112 -1.19 15.21 -13.28
N GLY A 113 -0.45 14.52 -14.17
CA GLY A 113 0.52 13.50 -13.82
C GLY A 113 -0.14 12.22 -13.29
N PRO A 114 0.54 11.44 -12.41
CA PRO A 114 0.09 10.11 -12.00
C PRO A 114 -1.33 10.04 -11.43
N ALA A 115 -1.82 11.12 -10.81
CA ALA A 115 -3.18 11.20 -10.27
C ALA A 115 -4.28 11.25 -11.35
N GLY A 116 -3.93 11.58 -12.61
CA GLY A 116 -4.85 11.69 -13.74
C GLY A 116 -4.73 10.56 -14.77
N TYR A 117 -3.80 9.62 -14.60
CA TYR A 117 -3.50 8.59 -15.61
C TYR A 117 -4.67 7.63 -15.85
N GLU A 118 -5.35 7.20 -14.80
CA GLU A 118 -6.52 6.33 -14.92
C GLU A 118 -7.64 7.00 -15.71
N ALA A 119 -7.99 8.24 -15.35
CA ALA A 119 -9.03 9.00 -16.04
C ALA A 119 -8.61 9.41 -17.46
N ALA A 120 -7.32 9.62 -17.74
CA ALA A 120 -6.82 9.91 -19.08
C ALA A 120 -6.92 8.68 -19.99
N ALA A 121 -6.45 7.51 -19.54
CA ALA A 121 -6.47 6.24 -20.30
C ALA A 121 -7.89 5.90 -20.78
N VAL A 122 -8.83 6.09 -19.88
CA VAL A 122 -10.25 5.96 -20.09
C VAL A 122 -10.78 6.86 -21.23
N CYS A 123 -10.37 8.13 -21.28
CA CYS A 123 -10.81 9.07 -22.31
C CYS A 123 -10.23 8.66 -23.67
N PHE A 124 -8.96 8.27 -23.70
CA PHE A 124 -8.30 7.77 -24.91
C PHE A 124 -8.95 6.48 -25.42
N TYR A 125 -9.32 5.55 -24.53
CA TYR A 125 -10.06 4.34 -24.90
C TYR A 125 -11.42 4.66 -25.54
N ARG A 126 -12.19 5.61 -24.99
CA ARG A 126 -13.45 6.07 -25.59
C ARG A 126 -13.25 6.67 -26.99
N ALA A 127 -12.20 7.46 -27.16
CA ALA A 127 -11.83 8.04 -28.45
C ALA A 127 -11.50 6.94 -29.48
N LEU A 128 -10.79 5.88 -29.08
CA LEU A 128 -10.47 4.74 -29.95
C LEU A 128 -11.71 3.95 -30.36
N LYS A 129 -12.72 3.84 -29.48
CA LYS A 129 -13.94 3.06 -29.74
C LYS A 129 -14.80 3.60 -30.89
N VAL A 130 -14.78 4.91 -31.12
CA VAL A 130 -15.64 5.56 -32.13
C VAL A 130 -14.96 5.72 -33.49
N HIS A 131 -13.65 5.50 -33.59
CA HIS A 131 -12.88 5.83 -34.78
C HIS A 131 -12.54 4.58 -35.60
N PRO A 132 -12.82 4.55 -36.92
CA PRO A 132 -12.55 3.38 -37.78
C PRO A 132 -11.05 3.07 -37.90
N GLU A 133 -10.18 4.06 -37.66
CA GLU A 133 -8.72 3.93 -37.72
C GLU A 133 -8.07 3.82 -36.32
N ALA A 134 -8.69 3.08 -35.41
CA ALA A 134 -8.21 2.94 -34.03
C ALA A 134 -6.76 2.44 -33.93
N VAL A 135 -6.32 1.57 -34.85
CA VAL A 135 -4.94 1.04 -34.87
C VAL A 135 -3.92 2.17 -35.10
N MET A 136 -4.14 3.02 -36.10
CA MET A 136 -3.25 4.14 -36.41
C MET A 136 -3.19 5.15 -35.26
N ILE A 137 -4.33 5.42 -34.61
CA ILE A 137 -4.40 6.34 -33.47
C ILE A 137 -3.64 5.76 -32.28
N PHE A 138 -3.77 4.45 -32.03
CA PHE A 138 -3.05 3.80 -30.96
C PHE A 138 -1.52 3.82 -31.19
N GLU A 139 -1.05 3.63 -32.42
CA GLU A 139 0.38 3.80 -32.77
C GLU A 139 0.89 5.23 -32.51
N ALA A 140 0.04 6.24 -32.69
CA ALA A 140 0.39 7.61 -32.34
C ALA A 140 0.44 7.82 -30.82
N PHE A 141 -0.44 7.14 -30.07
CA PHE A 141 -0.42 7.14 -28.60
C PHE A 141 0.83 6.49 -28.03
N GLU A 142 1.33 5.40 -28.63
CA GLU A 142 2.59 4.78 -28.21
C GLU A 142 3.78 5.75 -28.23
N LYS A 143 3.77 6.73 -29.14
CA LYS A 143 4.84 7.73 -29.28
C LYS A 143 4.69 8.95 -28.37
N SER A 144 3.49 9.20 -27.85
CA SER A 144 3.13 10.45 -27.16
C SER A 144 2.70 10.28 -25.71
N LEU A 145 2.24 9.08 -25.32
CA LEU A 145 1.73 8.80 -23.98
C LEU A 145 2.76 8.06 -23.11
N PRO A 146 2.75 8.27 -21.78
CA PRO A 146 3.54 7.48 -20.84
C PRO A 146 3.10 6.01 -20.82
N GLY A 147 4.06 5.09 -20.65
CA GLY A 147 3.81 3.64 -20.54
C GLY A 147 2.67 3.23 -19.59
N PRO A 148 2.58 3.78 -18.35
CA PRO A 148 1.49 3.45 -17.44
C PRO A 148 0.09 3.75 -17.97
N VAL A 149 -0.06 4.77 -18.83
CA VAL A 149 -1.35 5.13 -19.44
C VAL A 149 -1.68 4.17 -20.57
N LEU A 150 -0.69 3.77 -21.38
CA LEU A 150 -0.84 2.79 -22.45
C LEU A 150 -1.26 1.42 -21.91
N ASP A 151 -0.62 0.96 -20.83
CA ASP A 151 -0.95 -0.30 -20.16
C ASP A 151 -2.42 -0.32 -19.70
N LEU A 152 -2.91 0.81 -19.18
CA LEU A 152 -4.30 0.96 -18.76
C LEU A 152 -5.27 0.94 -19.95
N ILE A 153 -4.92 1.59 -21.07
CA ILE A 153 -5.74 1.54 -22.30
C ILE A 153 -5.85 0.09 -22.80
N VAL A 154 -4.74 -0.65 -22.87
CA VAL A 154 -4.73 -2.06 -23.30
C VAL A 154 -5.57 -2.93 -22.36
N GLN A 155 -5.49 -2.70 -21.04
CA GLN A 155 -6.32 -3.40 -20.07
C GLN A 155 -7.81 -3.16 -20.32
N LEU A 156 -8.22 -1.91 -20.59
CA LEU A 156 -9.60 -1.56 -20.92
C LEU A 156 -10.06 -2.23 -22.23
N MET A 157 -9.24 -2.21 -23.28
CA MET A 157 -9.54 -2.90 -24.54
C MET A 157 -9.72 -4.41 -24.33
N SER A 158 -8.85 -5.03 -23.52
CA SER A 158 -8.96 -6.46 -23.22
C SER A 158 -10.21 -6.79 -22.40
N ALA A 159 -10.62 -5.91 -21.49
CA ALA A 159 -11.81 -6.08 -20.67
C ALA A 159 -13.09 -5.98 -21.50
N ASP A 160 -13.11 -5.08 -22.48
CA ASP A 160 -14.23 -4.92 -23.41
C ASP A 160 -14.43 -6.16 -24.29
N VAL A 161 -13.35 -6.71 -24.85
CA VAL A 161 -13.39 -7.97 -25.62
C VAL A 161 -13.93 -9.13 -24.77
N ARG A 162 -13.52 -9.22 -23.50
CA ARG A 162 -14.06 -10.22 -22.56
C ARG A 162 -15.55 -10.00 -22.26
N SER A 163 -15.97 -8.74 -22.08
CA SER A 163 -17.38 -8.42 -21.82
C SER A 163 -18.29 -8.66 -23.02
N ALA A 164 -17.76 -8.56 -24.24
CA ALA A 164 -18.46 -8.88 -25.48
C ALA A 164 -18.62 -10.39 -25.75
N GLN A 165 -17.93 -11.25 -24.99
CA GLN A 165 -18.00 -12.73 -25.12
C GLN A 165 -18.49 -13.42 -23.83
N PRO A 166 -19.77 -13.29 -23.44
CA PRO A 166 -20.29 -13.94 -22.23
C PRO A 166 -20.60 -15.45 -22.34
N ASP A 167 -20.59 -16.06 -23.54
CA ASP A 167 -21.21 -17.39 -23.76
C ASP A 167 -20.25 -18.57 -24.07
N ALA A 168 -18.93 -18.42 -23.99
CA ALA A 168 -18.02 -19.50 -24.42
C ALA A 168 -17.66 -20.54 -23.33
N GLU A 169 -17.97 -20.32 -22.04
CA GLU A 169 -17.41 -21.16 -20.95
C GLU A 169 -18.45 -21.95 -20.13
N LYS A 170 -19.75 -21.93 -20.48
CA LYS A 170 -20.79 -22.67 -19.72
C LYS A 170 -21.38 -23.92 -20.40
N GLY A 171 -20.85 -24.34 -21.55
CA GLY A 171 -21.42 -25.44 -22.35
C GLY A 171 -20.70 -26.79 -22.31
N ALA A 172 -19.60 -26.98 -21.56
CA ALA A 172 -18.74 -28.16 -21.73
C ALA A 172 -18.69 -29.14 -20.54
N THR A 173 -19.67 -29.09 -19.64
CA THR A 173 -19.84 -30.13 -18.61
C THR A 173 -21.31 -30.46 -18.45
N VAL A 174 -21.77 -31.50 -19.15
CA VAL A 174 -22.83 -32.47 -18.82
C VAL A 174 -23.29 -33.11 -20.15
N GLU A 175 -23.50 -34.43 -20.12
CA GLU A 175 -23.64 -35.41 -21.22
C GLU A 175 -22.28 -35.94 -21.74
N GLU A 176 -21.87 -37.19 -21.57
CA GLU A 176 -22.64 -38.44 -21.44
C GLU A 176 -22.30 -39.22 -20.15
N VAL A 177 -23.35 -39.52 -19.39
CA VAL A 177 -23.50 -40.79 -18.65
C VAL A 177 -24.69 -41.47 -19.32
N GLU A 178 -24.45 -42.49 -20.14
CA GLU A 178 -25.09 -43.82 -20.09
C GLU A 178 -24.36 -44.79 -21.02
#